data_AF-A0A8J5LN72-F1
#
_entry.id   AF-A0A8J5LN72-F1
#
_cell.length_a   1.000
_cell.length_b   1.000
_cell.length_c   1.000
_cell.angle_alpha   90.00
_cell.angle_beta   90.00
_cell.angle_gamma   90.00
#
_symmetry.space_group_name_H-M   'P 1'
#
loop_
_entity.id
_entity.type
_entity.pdbx_description
1 polymer ?
#
loop_
_entity_poly.entity_id
_entity_poly.type
_entity_poly.pdbx_seq_one_letter_code
_entity_poly.pdbx_strand_id
1 'polypeptide(L)'
;MLTISKQIRLVDVIYRLHGLPEFYKNPRPHISLLWGLGETSGMLNQAVEKIERSSKNSSLPCRHIFTCKINGIECRIGKRTYSICKFSE
;
A
#
# COMPACT_ATOMS: atom_id res chain seq x y z
N MET A 1 1.87 -6.79 -8.61
CA MET A 1 2.88 -5.73 -8.34
C MET A 1 3.23 -4.87 -9.56
N LEU A 2 3.31 -5.43 -10.78
CA LEU A 2 3.71 -4.67 -11.98
C LEU A 2 2.90 -3.38 -12.20
N THR A 3 1.60 -3.40 -11.87
CA THR A 3 0.69 -2.25 -12.05
C THR A 3 1.06 -1.08 -11.14
N ILE A 4 1.27 -1.31 -9.83
CA ILE A 4 1.60 -0.24 -8.88
C ILE A 4 3.00 0.34 -9.16
N SER A 5 3.98 -0.52 -9.47
CA SER A 5 5.34 -0.06 -9.78
C SER A 5 5.39 0.81 -11.04
N LYS A 6 4.54 0.52 -12.04
CA LYS A 6 4.37 1.39 -13.22
C LYS A 6 3.83 2.76 -12.83
N GLN A 7 2.82 2.81 -11.96
CA GLN A 7 2.24 4.09 -11.51
C GLN A 7 3.24 4.93 -10.70
N ILE A 8 4.02 4.30 -9.82
CA ILE A 8 5.09 4.98 -9.07
C ILE A 8 6.07 5.67 -10.04
N ARG A 9 6.55 4.94 -11.07
CA ARG A 9 7.47 5.51 -12.05
C ARG A 9 6.88 6.68 -12.84
N LEU A 10 5.59 6.63 -13.18
CA LEU A 10 4.91 7.74 -13.85
C LEU A 10 4.85 8.98 -12.94
N VAL A 11 4.54 8.79 -11.65
CA VAL A 11 4.54 9.88 -10.66
C VAL A 11 5.95 10.45 -10.48
N ASP A 12 6.99 9.60 -10.42
CA ASP A 12 8.38 10.05 -10.29
C ASP A 12 8.83 10.94 -11.44
N VAL A 13 8.39 10.67 -12.68
CA VAL A 13 8.70 11.54 -13.83
C VAL A 13 8.12 12.95 -13.62
N ILE A 14 6.87 13.03 -13.17
CA ILE A 14 6.20 14.31 -12.91
C ILE A 14 6.84 15.03 -11.72
N TYR A 15 7.14 14.31 -10.65
CA TYR A 15 7.79 14.88 -9.47
C TYR A 15 9.18 15.43 -9.82
N ARG A 16 9.98 14.70 -10.60
CA ARG A 16 11.28 15.17 -11.11
C ARG A 16 11.14 16.44 -11.94
N LEU A 17 10.15 16.51 -12.84
CA LEU A 17 9.89 17.69 -13.67
C LEU A 17 9.61 18.95 -12.83
N HIS A 18 8.99 18.78 -11.66
CA HIS A 18 8.65 19.87 -10.74
C HIS A 18 9.66 20.06 -9.59
N GLY A 19 10.81 19.39 -9.62
CA GLY A 19 11.83 19.49 -8.56
C GLY A 19 11.41 18.89 -7.22
N LEU A 20 10.47 17.96 -7.22
CA LEU A 20 9.97 17.24 -6.04
C LEU A 20 10.72 15.92 -5.81
N PRO A 21 10.76 15.41 -4.57
CA PRO A 21 11.48 14.17 -4.25
C PRO A 21 10.80 12.93 -4.84
N GLU A 22 11.55 12.11 -5.56
CA GLU A 22 11.08 10.81 -6.08
C GLU A 22 10.73 9.83 -4.95
N PHE A 23 9.98 8.80 -5.30
CA PHE A 23 9.58 7.73 -4.38
C PHE A 23 10.78 6.94 -3.84
N TYR A 24 10.56 6.18 -2.76
CA TYR A 24 11.58 5.33 -2.15
C TYR A 24 12.23 4.38 -3.17
N LYS A 25 13.58 4.33 -3.19
CA LYS A 25 14.37 3.48 -4.10
C LYS A 25 13.92 2.02 -4.15
N ASN A 26 13.53 1.47 -2.99
CA ASN A 26 13.02 0.11 -2.84
C ASN A 26 11.54 0.17 -2.40
N PRO A 27 10.59 0.36 -3.33
CA PRO A 27 9.19 0.52 -2.99
C PRO A 27 8.64 -0.76 -2.36
N ARG A 28 7.94 -0.61 -1.23
CA ARG A 28 7.21 -1.70 -0.55
C ARG A 28 5.72 -1.35 -0.46
N PRO A 29 4.95 -1.51 -1.55
CA PRO A 29 3.51 -1.29 -1.51
C PRO A 29 2.86 -2.20 -0.47
N HIS A 30 2.12 -1.61 0.46
CA HIS A 30 1.37 -2.32 1.49
C HIS A 30 0.11 -1.54 1.85
N ILE A 31 -0.88 -2.22 2.42
CA ILE A 31 -2.10 -1.60 2.95
C ILE A 31 -1.92 -1.51 4.46
N SER A 32 -1.92 -0.30 5.01
CA SER A 32 -1.92 -0.10 6.46
C SER A 32 -3.31 -0.48 7.00
N LEU A 33 -3.36 -1.42 7.94
CA LEU A 33 -4.62 -1.85 8.59
C LEU A 33 -4.87 -1.13 9.92
N LEU A 34 -3.81 -0.75 10.61
CA LEU A 34 -3.84 -0.14 11.94
C LEU A 34 -2.60 0.72 12.15
N TRP A 35 -2.70 1.70 13.06
CA TRP A 35 -1.60 2.54 13.50
C TRP A 35 -1.71 2.76 15.01
N GLY A 36 -0.59 3.05 15.65
CA GLY A 36 -0.50 3.31 17.08
C GLY A 36 0.49 4.43 17.37
N LEU A 37 0.36 5.07 18.52
CA LEU A 37 1.31 6.09 18.98
C LEU A 37 2.47 5.43 19.71
N GLY A 38 3.68 5.91 19.45
CA GLY A 38 4.90 5.42 20.10
C GLY A 38 5.39 4.06 19.58
N GLU A 39 6.39 3.52 20.27
CA GLU A 39 7.01 2.24 19.93
C GLU A 39 6.10 1.08 20.34
N THR A 40 5.53 0.40 19.35
CA THR A 40 4.56 -0.70 19.54
C THR A 40 4.99 -1.98 18.83
N SER A 41 6.21 -2.03 18.24
CA SER A 41 6.68 -3.17 17.45
C SER A 41 6.64 -4.49 18.20
N GLY A 42 6.99 -4.51 19.50
CA GLY A 42 6.96 -5.73 20.30
C GLY A 42 5.58 -6.39 20.36
N MET A 43 4.54 -5.60 20.67
CA MET A 43 3.16 -6.09 20.73
C MET A 43 2.62 -6.42 19.34
N LEU A 44 2.93 -5.59 18.34
CA LEU A 44 2.48 -5.80 16.96
C LEU A 44 3.09 -7.05 16.34
N ASN A 45 4.40 -7.28 16.53
CA ASN A 45 5.08 -8.47 16.02
C ASN A 45 4.47 -9.75 16.62
N GLN A 46 4.16 -9.75 17.92
CA GLN A 46 3.46 -10.88 18.55
C GLN A 46 2.06 -11.12 17.95
N ALA A 47 1.32 -10.05 17.65
CA ALA A 47 0.01 -10.17 17.01
C ALA A 47 0.13 -10.71 15.57
N VAL A 48 1.09 -10.21 14.79
CA VAL A 48 1.37 -10.68 13.42
C VAL A 48 1.73 -12.16 13.42
N GLU A 49 2.63 -12.60 14.31
CA GLU A 49 2.98 -14.03 14.40
C GLU A 49 1.79 -14.93 14.75
N LYS A 50 0.84 -14.45 15.58
CA LYS A 50 -0.38 -15.20 15.92
C LYS A 50 -1.27 -15.37 14.69
N ILE A 51 -1.44 -14.30 13.90
CA ILE A 51 -2.21 -14.31 12.65
C ILE A 51 -1.54 -15.23 11.61
N GLU A 52 -0.22 -15.17 11.49
CA GLU A 52 0.52 -16.05 10.58
C GLU A 52 0.43 -17.53 10.99
N ARG A 53 0.54 -17.84 12.29
CA ARG A 53 0.34 -19.22 12.78
C ARG A 53 -1.08 -19.72 12.54
N SER A 54 -2.11 -18.92 12.80
CA SER A 54 -3.49 -19.33 12.58
C SER A 54 -3.78 -19.58 11.09
N SER A 55 -3.23 -18.75 10.20
CA SER A 55 -3.31 -18.94 8.75
C SER A 55 -2.57 -20.19 8.25
N LYS A 56 -1.48 -20.62 8.91
CA LYS A 56 -0.75 -21.84 8.54
C LYS A 56 -1.47 -23.12 8.98
N ASN A 57 -2.27 -23.04 10.05
CA ASN A 57 -2.99 -24.18 10.63
C ASN A 57 -4.38 -24.41 10.00
N SER A 58 -4.85 -23.54 9.10
CA SER A 58 -6.10 -23.75 8.39
C SER A 58 -5.93 -24.76 7.24
N SER A 59 -6.78 -25.78 7.19
CA SER A 59 -6.77 -26.83 6.15
C SER A 59 -7.10 -26.34 4.74
N LEU A 60 -7.55 -25.08 4.60
CA LEU A 60 -7.76 -24.41 3.33
C LEU A 60 -6.58 -23.44 3.09
N PRO A 61 -5.85 -23.55 1.97
CA PRO A 61 -4.81 -22.59 1.61
C PRO A 61 -5.48 -21.27 1.22
N CYS A 62 -5.78 -20.43 2.22
CA CYS A 62 -6.28 -19.09 1.98
C CYS A 62 -5.13 -18.25 1.41
N ARG A 63 -5.00 -18.24 0.08
CA ARG A 63 -3.91 -17.52 -0.63
C ARG A 63 -3.96 -16.01 -0.44
N HIS A 64 -5.11 -15.44 -0.07
CA HIS A 64 -5.29 -13.99 0.05
C HIS A 64 -6.26 -13.68 1.20
N ILE A 65 -5.76 -12.99 2.24
CA ILE A 65 -6.58 -12.52 3.36
C ILE A 65 -7.45 -11.32 2.93
N PHE A 66 -6.94 -10.50 2.00
CA PHE A 66 -7.64 -9.34 1.46
C PHE A 66 -7.44 -9.26 -0.06
N THR A 67 -8.51 -8.89 -0.76
CA THR A 67 -8.49 -8.58 -2.19
C THR A 67 -9.19 -7.24 -2.39
N CYS A 68 -8.62 -6.35 -3.19
CA CYS A 68 -9.30 -5.13 -3.63
C CYS A 68 -9.19 -4.95 -5.14
N LYS A 69 -10.25 -4.41 -5.74
CA LYS A 69 -10.22 -3.86 -7.10
C LYS A 69 -9.80 -2.40 -7.00
N ILE A 70 -8.79 -2.02 -7.77
CA ILE A 70 -8.34 -0.63 -7.85
C ILE A 70 -9.21 0.07 -8.90
N ASN A 71 -9.96 1.08 -8.49
CA ASN A 71 -10.88 1.81 -9.37
C ASN A 71 -10.32 3.17 -9.83
N GLY A 72 -9.16 3.58 -9.33
CA GLY A 72 -8.53 4.82 -9.77
C GLY A 72 -7.29 5.20 -8.98
N ILE A 73 -6.75 6.36 -9.31
CA ILE A 73 -5.64 7.01 -8.62
C ILE A 73 -6.09 8.41 -8.22
N GLU A 74 -5.82 8.78 -6.98
CA GLU A 74 -6.13 10.09 -6.43
C GLU A 74 -4.86 10.77 -5.92
N CYS A 75 -4.77 12.09 -6.14
CA CYS A 75 -3.74 12.94 -5.58
C CYS A 75 -4.36 13.88 -4.54
N ARG A 76 -3.78 13.92 -3.34
CA ARG A 76 -4.22 14.81 -2.27
C ARG A 76 -3.23 15.95 -2.09
N ILE A 77 -3.70 17.19 -2.22
CA ILE A 77 -2.92 18.41 -2.01
C ILE A 77 -3.59 19.22 -0.90
N GLY A 78 -2.96 19.26 0.28
CA GLY A 78 -3.55 19.83 1.48
C GLY A 78 -4.89 19.15 1.83
N LYS A 79 -5.97 19.91 1.81
CA LYS A 79 -7.34 19.43 2.07
C LYS A 79 -8.12 19.05 0.81
N ARG A 80 -7.53 19.17 -0.38
CA ARG A 80 -8.18 18.90 -1.67
C ARG A 80 -7.73 17.55 -2.23
N THR A 81 -8.67 16.84 -2.87
CA THR A 81 -8.42 15.56 -3.55
C THR A 81 -8.74 15.70 -5.03
N TYR A 82 -7.85 15.19 -5.88
CA TYR A 82 -7.91 15.25 -7.33
C TYR A 82 -7.88 13.84 -7.90
N SER A 83 -8.88 13.47 -8.70
CA SER A 83 -8.88 12.18 -9.41
C SER A 83 -7.96 12.29 -10.62
N ILE A 84 -6.92 11.46 -10.67
CA ILE A 84 -5.95 11.41 -11.78
C ILE A 84 -6.43 10.45 -12.87
N CYS A 85 -6.90 9.28 -12.45
CA CYS A 85 -7.38 8.24 -13.35
C CYS A 85 -8.54 7.50 -12.69
N LYS A 86 -9.57 7.17 -13.47
CA LYS A 86 -10.60 6.20 -13.10
C LYS A 86 -10.46 5.01 -14.03
N PHE A 87 -10.36 3.82 -13.46
CA PHE A 87 -10.41 2.58 -14.22
C PHE A 87 -11.89 2.24 -14.39
N SER A 88 -12.39 2.19 -15.64
CA SER A 88 -13.73 1.68 -15.92
C SER A 88 -13.78 0.18 -15.60
N GLU A 89 -14.98 -0.35 -15.34
CA GLU A 89 -15.14 -1.78 -15.09
C GLU A 89 -14.72 -2.66 -16.27
#